data_AF-Q2SMM9-F1
#
_entry.id   AF-Q2SMM9-F1
#
_cell.length_a   1.000
_cell.length_b   1.000
_cell.length_c   1.000
_cell.angle_alpha   90.00
_cell.angle_beta   90.00
_cell.angle_gamma   90.00
#
_symmetry.space_group_name_H-M   'P 1'
#
loop_
_entity.id
_entity.type
_entity.pdbx_description
1 polymer ?
#
loop_
_entity_poly.entity_id
_entity_poly.type
_entity_poly.pdbx_seq_one_letter_code
_entity_poly.pdbx_strand_id
1 'polypeptide(L)'
;MSEHRASSYKVDCLYIQLFAYLYSEMHSATRGLAGYFFCGICSHLLRLLASILDDLRHFLAIVDIWLVETGLIDPILRAIQKYRMDFGRFDLMSEDSKSQVEEQVAAEDQAQAAVAEQAETAQASGDSVDRDELIERLQQELGEQKEQVLRVHAEMQNVRRRAENDVDKARKFALERFVKELLPVVDSLEKAVEACGATESADSQVTTLKDGVEMTLSLLNSGLKKFEVEVVDPMGQPFNPEFHEAMSMAPQADVEPNTVIAVLQKGYLLSGRLIRPAMVMVSKGV
;
A
#
# COMPACT_ATOMS: atom_id res chain seq x y z
N MET A 1 20.49 -32.93 -22.08
CA MET A 1 19.08 -32.73 -22.53
C MET A 1 18.06 -33.64 -21.83
N SER A 2 18.46 -34.58 -20.96
CA SER A 2 17.54 -35.46 -20.21
C SER A 2 17.19 -34.95 -18.80
N GLU A 3 18.00 -34.09 -18.18
CA GLU A 3 17.76 -33.61 -16.81
C GLU A 3 16.73 -32.46 -16.71
N HIS A 4 16.63 -31.60 -17.73
CA HIS A 4 15.63 -30.51 -17.74
C HIS A 4 14.19 -31.00 -17.80
N ARG A 5 13.92 -32.18 -18.40
CA ARG A 5 12.57 -32.74 -18.41
C ARG A 5 12.13 -33.21 -17.02
N ALA A 6 13.04 -33.73 -16.20
CA ALA A 6 12.71 -34.25 -14.87
C ALA A 6 12.30 -33.15 -13.86
N SER A 7 12.80 -31.93 -14.01
CA SER A 7 12.41 -30.78 -13.17
C SER A 7 11.04 -30.21 -13.55
N SER A 8 10.67 -30.24 -14.84
CA SER A 8 9.36 -29.77 -15.31
C SER A 8 8.23 -30.60 -14.70
N TYR A 9 8.37 -31.94 -14.72
CA TYR A 9 7.36 -32.84 -14.15
C TYR A 9 7.15 -32.67 -12.63
N LYS A 10 8.16 -32.20 -11.88
CA LYS A 10 8.02 -31.96 -10.42
C LYS A 10 7.23 -30.68 -10.11
N VAL A 11 7.39 -29.64 -10.92
CA VAL A 11 6.65 -28.37 -10.77
C VAL A 11 5.20 -28.57 -11.22
N ASP A 12 4.98 -29.33 -12.30
CA ASP A 12 3.64 -29.71 -12.76
C ASP A 12 2.90 -30.53 -11.68
N CYS A 13 3.59 -31.42 -10.97
CA CYS A 13 2.99 -32.25 -9.91
C CYS A 13 2.52 -31.44 -8.71
N LEU A 14 3.28 -30.42 -8.30
CA LEU A 14 2.93 -29.54 -7.17
C LEU A 14 1.75 -28.60 -7.52
N TYR A 15 1.71 -28.10 -8.76
CA TYR A 15 0.61 -27.26 -9.23
C TYR A 15 -0.69 -28.06 -9.35
N ILE A 16 -0.62 -29.28 -9.88
CA ILE A 16 -1.75 -30.21 -9.96
C ILE A 16 -2.23 -30.64 -8.56
N GLN A 17 -1.32 -30.86 -7.61
CA GLN A 17 -1.68 -31.20 -6.23
C GLN A 17 -2.36 -30.04 -5.50
N LEU A 18 -1.87 -28.80 -5.66
CA LEU A 18 -2.49 -27.62 -5.07
C LEU A 18 -3.88 -27.35 -5.68
N PHE A 19 -4.01 -27.55 -6.99
CA PHE A 19 -5.26 -27.38 -7.71
C PHE A 19 -6.28 -28.46 -7.35
N ALA A 20 -5.85 -29.73 -7.21
CA ALA A 20 -6.72 -30.83 -6.76
C ALA A 20 -7.19 -30.63 -5.31
N TYR A 21 -6.34 -30.06 -4.44
CA TYR A 21 -6.70 -29.72 -3.06
C TYR A 21 -7.76 -28.61 -3.02
N LEU A 22 -7.54 -27.50 -3.72
CA LEU A 22 -8.50 -26.39 -3.82
C LEU A 22 -9.82 -26.81 -4.48
N TYR A 23 -9.78 -27.71 -5.47
CA TYR A 23 -10.97 -28.25 -6.12
C TYR A 23 -11.75 -29.21 -5.19
N SER A 24 -11.06 -30.04 -4.42
CA SER A 24 -11.66 -30.90 -3.38
C SER A 24 -12.34 -30.07 -2.29
N GLU A 25 -11.72 -28.98 -1.88
CA GLU A 25 -12.22 -28.09 -0.83
C GLU A 25 -13.45 -27.29 -1.31
N MET A 26 -13.43 -26.79 -2.55
CA MET A 26 -14.62 -26.21 -3.20
C MET A 26 -15.75 -27.24 -3.41
N HIS A 27 -15.43 -28.48 -3.76
CA HIS A 27 -16.43 -29.55 -3.92
C HIS A 27 -17.00 -30.01 -2.56
N SER A 28 -16.24 -29.89 -1.47
CA SER A 28 -16.73 -30.14 -0.12
C SER A 28 -17.70 -29.03 0.35
N ALA A 29 -17.41 -27.77 0.00
CA ALA A 29 -18.25 -26.62 0.31
C ALA A 29 -19.61 -26.68 -0.41
N THR A 30 -19.66 -27.24 -1.63
CA THR A 30 -20.91 -27.41 -2.38
C THR A 30 -21.78 -28.58 -1.90
N ARG A 31 -21.19 -29.63 -1.31
CA ARG A 31 -21.96 -30.75 -0.69
C ARG A 31 -22.63 -30.34 0.63
N GLY A 32 -22.07 -29.37 1.36
CA GLY A 32 -22.67 -28.83 2.59
C GLY A 32 -23.99 -28.07 2.38
N LEU A 33 -24.29 -27.67 1.14
CA LEU A 33 -25.50 -26.93 0.76
C LEU A 33 -26.60 -27.81 0.15
N ALA A 34 -26.35 -29.12 -0.03
CA ALA A 34 -27.30 -30.06 -0.63
C ALA A 34 -28.39 -30.57 0.34
N GLY A 35 -28.65 -29.86 1.43
CA GLY A 35 -29.61 -30.23 2.48
C GLY A 35 -30.93 -29.46 2.50
N TYR A 36 -31.07 -28.36 1.74
CA TYR A 36 -32.25 -27.51 1.84
C TYR A 36 -32.92 -27.23 0.49
N PHE A 37 -34.03 -27.93 0.30
CA PHE A 37 -35.27 -27.54 -0.39
C PHE A 37 -35.21 -26.91 -1.80
N PHE A 38 -35.79 -27.70 -2.72
CA PHE A 38 -36.45 -27.34 -3.98
C PHE A 38 -36.90 -25.86 -4.10
N CYS A 39 -36.24 -25.08 -4.96
CA CYS A 39 -36.81 -23.87 -5.57
C CYS A 39 -36.11 -23.58 -6.91
N GLY A 40 -36.88 -23.36 -7.98
CA GLY A 40 -36.39 -23.22 -9.37
C GLY A 40 -35.39 -22.08 -9.61
N ILE A 41 -35.26 -21.14 -8.66
CA ILE A 41 -34.27 -20.05 -8.67
C ILE A 41 -32.83 -20.59 -8.55
N CYS A 42 -32.64 -21.73 -7.89
CA CYS A 42 -31.32 -22.32 -7.67
C CYS A 42 -30.71 -22.92 -8.95
N SER A 43 -31.52 -23.42 -9.89
CA SER A 43 -31.00 -23.98 -11.16
C SER A 43 -30.42 -22.91 -12.08
N HIS A 44 -30.97 -21.70 -12.04
CA HIS A 44 -30.49 -20.58 -12.84
C HIS A 44 -29.20 -19.99 -12.27
N LEU A 45 -29.11 -19.93 -10.93
CA LEU A 45 -27.90 -19.51 -10.23
C LEU A 45 -26.76 -20.52 -10.43
N LEU A 46 -27.05 -21.82 -10.41
CA LEU A 46 -26.04 -22.85 -10.71
C LEU A 46 -25.55 -22.78 -12.16
N ARG A 47 -26.42 -22.51 -13.13
CA ARG A 47 -26.01 -22.32 -14.54
C ARG A 47 -25.17 -21.06 -14.73
N LEU A 48 -25.51 -19.97 -14.02
CA LEU A 48 -24.73 -18.73 -14.02
C LEU A 48 -23.34 -18.95 -13.40
N LEU A 49 -23.26 -19.62 -12.26
CA LEU A 49 -22.00 -19.95 -11.62
C LEU A 49 -21.14 -20.89 -12.48
N ALA A 50 -21.76 -21.87 -13.16
CA ALA A 50 -21.05 -22.75 -14.08
C ALA A 50 -20.49 -21.99 -15.31
N SER A 51 -21.26 -21.04 -15.86
CA SER A 51 -20.78 -20.17 -16.96
C SER A 51 -19.60 -19.31 -16.51
N ILE A 52 -19.68 -18.70 -15.33
CA ILE A 52 -18.62 -17.87 -14.77
C ILE A 52 -17.34 -18.69 -14.50
N LEU A 53 -17.49 -19.95 -14.07
CA LEU A 53 -16.38 -20.87 -13.86
C LEU A 53 -15.72 -21.31 -15.18
N ASP A 54 -16.49 -21.55 -16.25
CA ASP A 54 -15.93 -21.88 -17.57
C ASP A 54 -15.25 -20.66 -18.23
N ASP A 55 -15.79 -19.45 -18.03
CA ASP A 55 -15.18 -18.20 -18.46
C ASP A 55 -13.85 -17.94 -17.74
N LEU A 56 -13.78 -18.20 -16.42
CA LEU A 56 -12.53 -18.13 -15.66
C LEU A 56 -11.50 -19.18 -16.11
N ARG A 57 -11.96 -20.37 -16.50
CA ARG A 57 -11.09 -21.44 -17.04
C ARG A 57 -10.50 -21.04 -18.40
N HIS A 58 -11.29 -20.42 -19.27
CA HIS A 58 -10.80 -19.87 -20.53
C HIS A 58 -9.84 -18.70 -20.31
N PHE A 59 -10.15 -17.82 -19.37
CA PHE A 59 -9.30 -16.68 -19.05
C PHE A 59 -7.93 -17.13 -18.52
N LEU A 60 -7.89 -18.12 -17.64
CA LEU A 60 -6.63 -18.72 -17.14
C LEU A 60 -5.86 -19.44 -18.25
N ALA A 61 -6.53 -20.15 -19.15
CA ALA A 61 -5.87 -20.79 -20.29
C ALA A 61 -5.25 -19.79 -21.27
N ILE A 62 -5.92 -18.65 -21.51
CA ILE A 62 -5.39 -17.56 -22.36
C ILE A 62 -4.20 -16.89 -21.68
N VAL A 63 -4.27 -16.68 -20.36
CA VAL A 63 -3.15 -16.14 -19.57
C VAL A 63 -1.96 -17.09 -19.57
N ASP A 64 -2.16 -18.40 -19.45
CA ASP A 64 -1.09 -19.40 -19.52
C ASP A 64 -0.43 -19.44 -20.91
N ILE A 65 -1.21 -19.38 -22.00
CA ILE A 65 -0.68 -19.32 -23.37
C ILE A 65 0.13 -18.03 -23.58
N TRP A 66 -0.37 -16.88 -23.11
CA TRP A 66 0.29 -15.59 -23.24
C TRP A 66 1.58 -15.50 -22.39
N LEU A 67 1.60 -16.13 -21.21
CA LEU A 67 2.81 -16.22 -20.37
C LEU A 67 3.90 -17.10 -20.99
N VAL A 68 3.54 -18.16 -21.71
CA VAL A 68 4.51 -19.06 -22.38
C VAL A 68 5.12 -18.39 -23.62
N GLU A 69 4.35 -17.64 -24.41
CA GLU A 69 4.84 -16.97 -25.63
C GLU A 69 5.72 -15.75 -25.37
N THR A 70 5.56 -15.06 -24.23
CA THR A 70 6.30 -13.82 -23.93
C THR A 70 7.67 -14.04 -23.27
N GLY A 71 8.01 -15.28 -22.89
CA GLY A 71 9.32 -15.61 -22.28
C GLY A 71 9.61 -14.89 -20.95
N LEU A 72 8.62 -14.20 -20.37
CA LEU A 72 8.74 -13.42 -19.13
C LEU A 72 8.59 -14.26 -17.86
N ILE A 73 8.29 -15.55 -18.00
CA ILE A 73 8.23 -16.50 -16.88
C ILE A 73 9.57 -16.56 -16.15
N ASP A 74 10.70 -16.54 -16.87
CA ASP A 74 12.04 -16.69 -16.29
C ASP A 74 12.47 -15.51 -15.40
N PRO A 75 12.33 -14.23 -15.81
CA PRO A 75 12.67 -13.11 -14.94
C PRO A 75 11.68 -12.93 -13.78
N ILE A 76 10.39 -13.22 -13.97
CA ILE A 76 9.39 -13.12 -12.89
C ILE A 76 9.53 -14.27 -11.89
N LEU A 77 9.76 -15.51 -12.35
CA LEU A 77 10.04 -16.64 -11.45
C LEU A 77 11.42 -16.54 -10.80
N ARG A 78 12.45 -15.98 -11.46
CA ARG A 78 13.71 -15.64 -10.78
C ARG A 78 13.52 -14.50 -9.79
N ALA A 79 12.68 -13.51 -10.08
CA ALA A 79 12.33 -12.47 -9.13
C ALA A 79 11.55 -13.07 -7.94
N ILE A 80 10.61 -13.99 -8.17
CA ILE A 80 9.85 -14.67 -7.12
C ILE A 80 10.72 -15.67 -6.36
N GLN A 81 11.66 -16.39 -7.00
CA GLN A 81 12.64 -17.24 -6.33
C GLN A 81 13.68 -16.43 -5.55
N LYS A 82 14.10 -15.28 -6.09
CA LYS A 82 14.96 -14.33 -5.38
C LYS A 82 14.24 -13.72 -4.20
N TYR A 83 12.99 -13.27 -4.38
CA TYR A 83 12.14 -12.82 -3.29
C TYR A 83 11.81 -13.95 -2.31
N ARG A 84 11.67 -15.21 -2.74
CA ARG A 84 11.49 -16.39 -1.85
C ARG A 84 12.78 -16.77 -1.13
N MET A 85 13.95 -16.60 -1.73
CA MET A 85 15.23 -16.74 -1.06
C MET A 85 15.52 -15.57 -0.12
N ASP A 86 15.06 -14.35 -0.45
CA ASP A 86 15.16 -13.17 0.41
C ASP A 86 14.12 -13.21 1.55
N PHE A 87 12.93 -13.79 1.34
CA PHE A 87 11.94 -14.06 2.38
C PHE A 87 12.32 -15.28 3.25
N GLY A 88 12.91 -16.33 2.62
CA GLY A 88 13.54 -17.43 3.35
C GLY A 88 14.79 -17.01 4.11
N ARG A 89 15.48 -15.95 3.66
CA ARG A 89 16.58 -15.30 4.39
C ARG A 89 16.08 -14.30 5.44
N PHE A 90 14.84 -13.82 5.31
CA PHE A 90 14.19 -13.02 6.33
C PHE A 90 13.75 -13.90 7.53
N ASP A 91 13.39 -15.16 7.29
CA ASP A 91 13.25 -16.16 8.36
C ASP A 91 14.59 -16.53 9.02
N LEU A 92 15.72 -16.37 8.32
CA LEU A 92 17.08 -16.53 8.87
C LEU A 92 17.59 -15.34 9.68
N MET A 93 16.93 -14.18 9.66
CA MET A 93 17.21 -13.11 10.64
C MET A 93 16.51 -13.33 11.98
N SER A 94 15.64 -14.35 12.05
CA SER A 94 15.13 -14.87 13.31
C SER A 94 16.00 -16.00 13.87
N GLU A 95 16.95 -16.54 13.12
CA GLU A 95 17.84 -17.61 13.59
C GLU A 95 19.04 -17.07 14.38
N ASP A 96 19.57 -15.88 14.09
CA ASP A 96 20.55 -15.22 14.99
C ASP A 96 19.90 -14.79 16.32
N SER A 97 18.61 -14.44 16.28
CA SER A 97 17.84 -14.11 17.47
C SER A 97 17.34 -15.36 18.21
N LYS A 98 16.95 -16.43 17.51
CA LYS A 98 16.60 -17.72 18.12
C LYS A 98 17.81 -18.46 18.64
N SER A 99 18.97 -18.40 17.99
CA SER A 99 20.20 -18.99 18.52
C SER A 99 20.70 -18.22 19.73
N GLN A 100 20.60 -16.89 19.76
CA GLN A 100 20.90 -16.11 20.96
C GLN A 100 19.87 -16.32 22.08
N VAL A 101 18.58 -16.49 21.77
CA VAL A 101 17.54 -16.81 22.75
C VAL A 101 17.64 -18.28 23.21
N GLU A 102 17.98 -19.23 22.36
CA GLU A 102 18.20 -20.64 22.73
C GLU A 102 19.50 -20.83 23.51
N GLU A 103 20.55 -20.07 23.20
CA GLU A 103 21.82 -20.06 23.96
C GLU A 103 21.66 -19.33 25.31
N GLN A 104 20.81 -18.30 25.40
CA GLN A 104 20.45 -17.65 26.68
C GLN A 104 19.49 -18.49 27.52
N VAL A 105 18.48 -19.12 26.92
CA VAL A 105 17.54 -20.02 27.63
C VAL A 105 18.25 -21.31 28.08
N ALA A 106 19.21 -21.84 27.30
CA ALA A 106 20.04 -22.97 27.73
C ALA A 106 21.06 -22.59 28.82
N ALA A 107 21.56 -21.35 28.82
CA ALA A 107 22.42 -20.83 29.89
C ALA A 107 21.62 -20.55 31.18
N GLU A 108 20.37 -20.10 31.09
CA GLU A 108 19.47 -19.90 32.23
C GLU A 108 18.98 -21.24 32.82
N ASP A 109 18.69 -22.26 32.00
CA ASP A 109 18.34 -23.61 32.48
C ASP A 109 19.53 -24.31 33.16
N GLN A 110 20.76 -24.10 32.67
CA GLN A 110 21.97 -24.62 33.30
C GLN A 110 22.34 -23.85 34.57
N ALA A 111 22.04 -22.54 34.64
CA ALA A 111 22.19 -21.76 35.86
C ALA A 111 21.13 -22.13 36.92
N GLN A 112 19.88 -22.39 36.52
CA GLN A 112 18.82 -22.86 37.44
C GLN A 112 19.06 -24.28 37.94
N ALA A 113 19.64 -25.17 37.12
CA ALA A 113 20.05 -26.51 37.55
C ALA A 113 21.24 -26.46 38.53
N ALA A 114 22.21 -25.56 38.34
CA ALA A 114 23.33 -25.37 39.27
C ALA A 114 22.90 -24.73 40.61
N VAL A 115 21.89 -23.85 40.59
CA VAL A 115 21.31 -23.25 41.81
C VAL A 115 20.45 -24.26 42.58
N ALA A 116 19.80 -25.22 41.90
CA ALA A 116 19.07 -26.31 42.55
C ALA A 116 19.98 -27.33 43.25
N GLU A 117 21.16 -27.61 42.70
CA GLU A 117 22.13 -28.57 43.27
C GLU A 117 22.91 -27.99 44.47
N GLN A 118 23.07 -26.65 44.53
CA GLN A 118 23.62 -25.95 45.69
C GLN A 118 22.61 -25.83 46.86
N ALA A 119 21.30 -25.91 46.59
CA ALA A 119 20.27 -25.82 47.62
C ALA A 119 20.15 -27.09 48.50
N GLU A 120 20.58 -28.27 48.00
CA GLU A 120 20.51 -29.53 48.77
C GLU A 120 21.73 -29.77 49.68
N THR A 121 22.87 -29.11 49.42
CA THR A 121 24.11 -29.32 50.21
C THR A 121 24.26 -28.35 51.39
N ALA A 122 23.43 -27.31 51.49
CA ALA A 122 23.48 -26.27 52.54
C ALA A 122 22.61 -26.56 53.78
N GLN A 123 21.89 -27.68 53.85
CA GLN A 123 20.96 -27.96 54.97
C GLN A 123 21.62 -28.42 56.28
N ALA A 124 22.96 -28.42 56.37
CA ALA A 124 23.66 -28.94 57.55
C ALA A 124 24.80 -28.04 58.05
N SER A 125 24.60 -26.72 58.19
CA SER A 125 25.09 -25.89 59.31
C SER A 125 24.98 -24.38 59.04
N GLY A 126 24.16 -23.67 59.84
CA GLY A 126 24.37 -22.24 60.16
C GLY A 126 24.16 -21.18 59.07
N ASP A 127 23.07 -21.23 58.28
CA ASP A 127 23.03 -20.53 56.98
C ASP A 127 21.81 -19.59 56.76
N SER A 128 21.46 -18.75 57.73
CA SER A 128 20.41 -17.73 57.55
C SER A 128 20.89 -16.50 56.77
N VAL A 129 22.18 -16.19 56.83
CA VAL A 129 22.75 -14.96 56.23
C VAL A 129 22.90 -15.09 54.70
N ASP A 130 23.30 -16.27 54.19
CA ASP A 130 23.51 -16.49 52.75
C ASP A 130 22.18 -16.58 51.97
N ARG A 131 21.11 -17.07 52.62
CA ARG A 131 19.75 -17.07 52.04
C ARG A 131 19.17 -15.67 51.90
N ASP A 132 19.35 -14.81 52.91
CA ASP A 132 18.83 -13.45 52.86
C ASP A 132 19.57 -12.63 51.77
N GLU A 133 20.89 -12.79 51.64
CA GLU A 133 21.68 -12.19 50.55
C GLU A 133 21.28 -12.70 49.15
N LEU A 134 20.87 -13.97 49.04
CA LEU A 134 20.37 -14.53 47.78
C LEU A 134 19.00 -13.95 47.40
N ILE A 135 18.08 -13.79 48.35
CA ILE A 135 16.75 -13.23 48.02
C ILE A 135 16.85 -11.74 47.68
N GLU A 136 17.77 -10.99 48.32
CA GLU A 136 18.03 -9.59 47.98
C GLU A 136 18.57 -9.44 46.55
N ARG A 137 19.52 -10.29 46.14
CA ARG A 137 20.04 -10.33 44.76
C ARG A 137 18.93 -10.63 43.75
N LEU A 138 18.13 -11.67 43.99
CA LEU A 138 17.00 -12.03 43.12
C LEU A 138 15.94 -10.92 43.05
N GLN A 139 15.69 -10.21 44.16
CA GLN A 139 14.76 -9.08 44.18
C GLN A 139 15.30 -7.88 43.37
N GLN A 140 16.60 -7.62 43.43
CA GLN A 140 17.26 -6.60 42.60
C GLN A 140 17.18 -6.96 41.12
N GLU A 141 17.54 -8.19 40.74
CA GLU A 141 17.46 -8.68 39.35
C GLU A 141 16.01 -8.61 38.82
N LEU A 142 15.02 -9.02 39.63
CA LEU A 142 13.61 -8.86 39.27
C LEU A 142 13.19 -7.40 39.13
N GLY A 143 13.77 -6.50 39.93
CA GLY A 143 13.54 -5.06 39.82
C GLY A 143 14.09 -4.50 38.50
N GLU A 144 15.33 -4.82 38.19
CA GLU A 144 16.02 -4.41 36.96
C GLU A 144 15.32 -4.96 35.71
N GLN A 145 14.96 -6.25 35.69
CA GLN A 145 14.21 -6.85 34.59
C GLN A 145 12.83 -6.20 34.41
N LYS A 146 12.11 -5.89 35.51
CA LYS A 146 10.82 -5.18 35.42
C LYS A 146 11.00 -3.78 34.83
N GLU A 147 12.04 -3.06 35.22
CA GLU A 147 12.35 -1.74 34.63
C GLU A 147 12.67 -1.87 33.13
N GLN A 148 13.47 -2.86 32.75
CA GLN A 148 13.81 -3.13 31.36
C GLN A 148 12.57 -3.45 30.52
N VAL A 149 11.68 -4.32 31.01
CA VAL A 149 10.43 -4.67 30.32
C VAL A 149 9.54 -3.43 30.17
N LEU A 150 9.41 -2.60 31.20
CA LEU A 150 8.64 -1.35 31.13
C LEU A 150 9.22 -0.38 30.10
N ARG A 151 10.55 -0.27 30.04
CA ARG A 151 11.26 0.57 29.06
C ARG A 151 11.04 0.06 27.63
N VAL A 152 11.23 -1.23 27.38
CA VAL A 152 11.00 -1.86 26.08
C VAL A 152 9.54 -1.70 25.65
N HIS A 153 8.59 -1.84 26.58
CA HIS A 153 7.18 -1.62 26.29
C HIS A 153 6.89 -0.17 25.89
N ALA A 154 7.49 0.81 26.57
CA ALA A 154 7.38 2.22 26.18
C ALA A 154 8.02 2.52 24.82
N GLU A 155 9.18 1.92 24.53
CA GLU A 155 9.83 2.02 23.22
C GLU A 155 8.97 1.41 22.11
N MET A 156 8.38 0.23 22.35
CA MET A 156 7.48 -0.44 21.41
C MET A 156 6.24 0.41 21.12
N GLN A 157 5.64 1.05 22.14
CA GLN A 157 4.52 1.97 21.94
C GLN A 157 4.92 3.20 21.09
N ASN A 158 6.11 3.75 21.32
CA ASN A 158 6.62 4.87 20.53
C ASN A 158 6.91 4.48 19.07
N VAL A 159 7.48 3.29 18.85
CA VAL A 159 7.72 2.74 17.51
C VAL A 159 6.42 2.48 16.79
N ARG A 160 5.41 1.90 17.47
CA ARG A 160 4.08 1.69 16.89
C ARG A 160 3.43 3.00 16.46
N ARG A 161 3.42 4.01 17.34
CA ARG A 161 2.90 5.35 17.01
C ARG A 161 3.66 5.97 15.84
N ARG A 162 4.98 5.78 15.75
CA ARG A 162 5.77 6.27 14.61
C ARG A 162 5.40 5.54 13.32
N ALA A 163 5.30 4.22 13.35
CA ALA A 163 4.94 3.40 12.20
C ALA A 163 3.56 3.76 11.65
N GLU A 164 2.56 3.96 12.52
CA GLU A 164 1.22 4.41 12.13
C GLU A 164 1.27 5.75 11.37
N ASN A 165 2.01 6.73 11.92
CA ASN A 165 2.20 8.03 11.26
C ASN A 165 2.95 7.93 9.92
N ASP A 166 3.93 7.04 9.82
CA ASP A 166 4.72 6.88 8.59
C ASP A 166 3.92 6.17 7.49
N VAL A 167 3.06 5.22 7.86
CA VAL A 167 2.09 4.60 6.93
C VAL A 167 1.11 5.63 6.40
N ASP A 168 0.55 6.48 7.27
CA ASP A 168 -0.39 7.53 6.85
C ASP A 168 0.27 8.57 5.94
N LYS A 169 1.50 8.97 6.27
CA LYS A 169 2.31 9.82 5.39
C LYS A 169 2.54 9.14 4.05
N ALA A 170 3.02 7.90 4.03
CA ALA A 170 3.31 7.16 2.80
C ALA A 170 2.08 7.07 1.88
N ARG A 171 0.89 6.84 2.45
CA ARG A 171 -0.38 6.87 1.69
C ARG A 171 -0.65 8.23 1.05
N LYS A 172 -0.52 9.32 1.82
CA LYS A 172 -0.70 10.69 1.30
C LYS A 172 0.32 11.04 0.20
N PHE A 173 1.59 10.67 0.39
CA PHE A 173 2.64 10.87 -0.61
C PHE A 173 2.44 10.04 -1.89
N ALA A 174 1.89 8.83 -1.78
CA ALA A 174 1.58 8.00 -2.94
C ALA A 174 0.48 8.66 -3.80
N LEU A 175 -0.58 9.16 -3.16
CA LEU A 175 -1.65 9.90 -3.85
C LEU A 175 -1.13 11.20 -4.46
N GLU A 176 -0.25 11.94 -3.78
CA GLU A 176 0.37 13.15 -4.29
C GLU A 176 1.09 12.93 -5.62
N ARG A 177 1.91 11.87 -5.71
CA ARG A 177 2.62 11.52 -6.96
C ARG A 177 1.66 11.15 -8.08
N PHE A 178 0.64 10.34 -7.77
CA PHE A 178 -0.36 9.93 -8.74
C PHE A 178 -1.15 11.12 -9.29
N VAL A 179 -1.63 12.01 -8.41
CA VAL A 179 -2.37 13.22 -8.82
C VAL A 179 -1.47 14.10 -9.67
N LYS A 180 -0.20 14.29 -9.29
CA LYS A 180 0.76 15.10 -10.05
C LYS A 180 0.96 14.62 -11.50
N GLU A 181 0.99 13.30 -11.73
CA GLU A 181 1.06 12.72 -13.07
C GLU A 181 -0.27 12.81 -13.84
N LEU A 182 -1.39 12.93 -13.13
CA LEU A 182 -2.72 13.09 -13.72
C LEU A 182 -3.03 14.54 -14.13
N LEU A 183 -2.44 15.55 -13.45
CA LEU A 183 -2.68 16.97 -13.74
C LEU A 183 -2.49 17.36 -15.22
N PRO A 184 -1.43 16.91 -15.95
CA PRO A 184 -1.26 17.21 -17.37
C PRO A 184 -2.42 16.73 -18.26
N VAL A 185 -3.13 15.68 -17.85
CA VAL A 185 -4.33 15.19 -18.57
C VAL A 185 -5.48 16.17 -18.39
N VAL A 186 -5.71 16.65 -17.17
CA VAL A 186 -6.70 17.69 -16.87
C VAL A 186 -6.39 18.96 -17.68
N ASP A 187 -5.13 19.40 -17.65
CA ASP A 187 -4.67 20.58 -18.39
C ASP A 187 -4.90 20.44 -19.91
N SER A 188 -4.69 19.24 -20.44
CA SER A 188 -4.90 18.96 -21.87
C SER A 188 -6.39 19.01 -22.25
N LEU A 189 -7.27 18.53 -21.37
CA LEU A 189 -8.71 18.63 -21.55
C LEU A 189 -9.19 20.09 -21.45
N GLU A 190 -8.67 20.86 -20.50
CA GLU A 190 -8.96 22.30 -20.40
C GLU A 190 -8.56 23.06 -21.66
N LYS A 191 -7.34 22.81 -22.16
CA LYS A 191 -6.86 23.39 -23.42
C LYS A 191 -7.71 22.96 -24.63
N ALA A 192 -8.22 21.73 -24.65
CA ALA A 192 -9.10 21.28 -25.71
C ALA A 192 -10.42 22.05 -25.71
N VAL A 193 -11.01 22.32 -24.54
CA VAL A 193 -12.22 23.14 -24.39
C VAL A 193 -11.96 24.58 -24.85
N GLU A 194 -10.84 25.17 -24.45
CA GLU A 194 -10.43 26.52 -24.88
C GLU A 194 -10.21 26.61 -26.39
N ALA A 195 -9.54 25.63 -26.98
CA ALA A 195 -9.29 25.57 -28.42
C ALA A 195 -10.58 25.47 -29.23
N CYS A 196 -11.54 24.65 -28.78
CA CYS A 196 -12.87 24.56 -29.42
C CYS A 196 -13.68 25.85 -29.29
N GLY A 197 -13.50 26.61 -28.21
CA GLY A 197 -14.15 27.91 -28.00
C GLY A 197 -13.56 29.05 -28.83
N ALA A 198 -12.29 28.98 -29.20
CA ALA A 198 -11.61 30.00 -30.02
C ALA A 198 -11.99 29.93 -31.50
N THR A 199 -12.41 28.76 -31.98
CA THR A 199 -12.99 28.60 -33.32
C THR A 199 -14.47 28.96 -33.31
N GLU A 200 -14.84 30.13 -33.83
CA GLU A 200 -16.23 30.54 -34.12
C GLU A 200 -16.91 29.70 -35.22
N SER A 201 -16.45 28.46 -35.42
CA SER A 201 -17.02 27.54 -36.39
C SER A 201 -18.32 26.98 -35.82
N ALA A 202 -19.46 27.45 -36.34
CA ALA A 202 -20.81 26.97 -36.01
C ALA A 202 -21.10 25.53 -36.51
N ASP A 203 -20.09 24.66 -36.53
CA ASP A 203 -20.23 23.27 -36.87
C ASP A 203 -20.77 22.50 -35.67
N SER A 204 -22.00 22.00 -35.80
CA SER A 204 -22.69 21.18 -34.78
C SER A 204 -21.85 20.00 -34.24
N GLN A 205 -20.88 19.51 -35.02
CA GLN A 205 -19.97 18.46 -34.60
C GLN A 205 -18.93 18.95 -33.58
N VAL A 206 -18.41 20.18 -33.76
CA VAL A 206 -17.43 20.78 -32.83
C VAL A 206 -18.09 21.13 -31.50
N THR A 207 -19.33 21.61 -31.53
CA THR A 207 -20.10 21.89 -30.30
C THR A 207 -20.40 20.59 -29.53
N THR A 208 -20.80 19.52 -30.23
CA THR A 208 -21.04 18.21 -29.59
C THR A 208 -19.76 17.64 -28.97
N LEU A 209 -18.61 17.80 -29.64
CA LEU A 209 -17.33 17.37 -29.09
C LEU A 209 -16.95 18.18 -27.84
N LYS A 210 -17.15 19.51 -27.87
CA LYS A 210 -16.91 20.39 -26.73
C LYS A 210 -17.72 19.95 -25.51
N ASP A 211 -19.02 19.72 -25.70
CA ASP A 211 -19.91 19.26 -24.61
C ASP A 211 -19.43 17.92 -24.02
N GLY A 212 -19.01 16.97 -24.87
CA GLY A 212 -18.46 15.69 -24.42
C GLY A 212 -17.16 15.82 -23.62
N VAL A 213 -16.26 16.70 -24.05
CA VAL A 213 -15.01 17.00 -23.33
C VAL A 213 -15.31 17.69 -22.01
N GLU A 214 -16.22 18.66 -21.97
CA GLU A 214 -16.66 19.34 -20.74
C GLU A 214 -17.29 18.37 -19.73
N MET A 215 -18.13 17.43 -20.18
CA MET A 215 -18.68 16.39 -19.32
C MET A 215 -17.59 15.48 -18.73
N THR A 216 -16.59 15.11 -19.53
CA THR A 216 -15.47 14.28 -19.09
C THR A 216 -14.60 15.02 -18.08
N LEU A 217 -14.33 16.31 -18.31
CA LEU A 217 -13.61 17.19 -17.40
C LEU A 217 -14.37 17.33 -16.06
N SER A 218 -15.68 17.54 -16.10
CA SER A 218 -16.52 17.61 -14.90
C SER A 218 -16.52 16.29 -14.10
N LEU A 219 -16.57 15.15 -14.77
CA LEU A 219 -16.47 13.83 -14.14
C LEU A 219 -15.10 13.64 -13.47
N LEU A 220 -14.02 14.02 -14.15
CA LEU A 220 -12.65 13.93 -13.63
C LEU A 220 -12.47 14.84 -12.40
N ASN A 221 -12.93 16.09 -12.47
CA ASN A 221 -12.91 17.01 -11.33
C ASN A 221 -13.75 16.51 -10.15
N SER A 222 -14.90 15.88 -10.41
CA SER A 222 -15.70 15.25 -9.37
C SER A 222 -14.99 14.05 -8.73
N GLY A 223 -14.19 13.31 -9.52
CA GLY A 223 -13.30 12.26 -9.02
C GLY A 223 -12.19 12.81 -8.12
N LEU A 224 -11.49 13.86 -8.58
CA LEU A 224 -10.43 14.53 -7.84
C LEU A 224 -10.92 15.09 -6.49
N LYS A 225 -12.11 15.71 -6.46
CA LYS A 225 -12.73 16.22 -5.22
C LYS A 225 -12.96 15.12 -4.17
N LYS A 226 -13.27 13.88 -4.58
CA LYS A 226 -13.45 12.75 -3.63
C LYS A 226 -12.15 12.36 -2.94
N PHE A 227 -11.01 12.64 -3.56
CA PHE A 227 -9.68 12.43 -2.99
C PHE A 227 -9.12 13.68 -2.31
N GLU A 228 -9.98 14.64 -1.95
CA GLU A 228 -9.61 15.90 -1.28
C GLU A 228 -8.61 16.75 -2.08
N VAL A 229 -8.70 16.68 -3.41
CA VAL A 229 -7.95 17.58 -4.30
C VAL A 229 -8.79 18.84 -4.53
N GLU A 230 -8.25 19.97 -4.10
CA GLU A 230 -8.85 21.30 -4.27
C GLU A 230 -8.18 22.04 -5.43
N VAL A 231 -8.99 22.70 -6.25
CA VAL A 231 -8.52 23.51 -7.39
C VAL A 231 -8.35 24.95 -6.92
N VAL A 232 -7.17 25.51 -7.16
CA VAL A 232 -6.83 26.90 -6.87
C VAL A 232 -6.94 27.70 -8.17
N ASP A 233 -8.00 28.48 -8.28
CA ASP A 233 -8.28 29.37 -9.42
C ASP A 233 -8.43 30.83 -8.93
N PRO A 234 -7.32 31.57 -8.80
CA PRO A 234 -7.32 32.88 -8.16
C PRO A 234 -7.67 34.03 -9.12
N MET A 235 -8.59 33.83 -10.06
CA MET A 235 -8.99 34.91 -10.96
C MET A 235 -9.59 36.10 -10.19
N GLY A 236 -9.01 37.30 -10.33
CA GLY A 236 -9.46 38.51 -9.65
C GLY A 236 -9.11 38.59 -8.15
N GLN A 237 -8.34 37.64 -7.62
CA GLN A 237 -7.87 37.65 -6.23
C GLN A 237 -6.48 38.31 -6.10
N PRO A 238 -6.11 38.82 -4.92
CA PRO A 238 -4.74 39.30 -4.69
C PRO A 238 -3.73 38.16 -4.86
N PHE A 239 -2.57 38.48 -5.41
CA PHE A 239 -1.50 37.52 -5.60
C PHE A 239 -0.95 37.03 -4.25
N ASN A 240 -0.97 35.71 -4.00
CA ASN A 240 -0.33 35.08 -2.85
C ASN A 240 0.86 34.21 -3.33
N PRO A 241 2.11 34.55 -2.94
CA PRO A 241 3.30 33.77 -3.30
C PRO A 241 3.30 32.32 -2.82
N GLU A 242 2.52 31.97 -1.79
CA GLU A 242 2.47 30.60 -1.27
C GLU A 242 1.73 29.64 -2.20
N PHE A 243 0.77 30.14 -2.98
CA PHE A 243 -0.10 29.32 -3.83
C PHE A 243 0.03 29.64 -5.32
N HIS A 244 0.55 30.83 -5.68
CA HIS A 244 0.57 31.33 -7.05
C HIS A 244 2.00 31.63 -7.52
N GLU A 245 2.25 31.34 -8.79
CA GLU A 245 3.50 31.64 -9.48
C GLU A 245 3.22 32.69 -10.58
N ALA A 246 3.79 33.89 -10.43
CA ALA A 246 3.62 34.97 -11.38
C ALA A 246 4.54 34.77 -12.60
N MET A 247 3.95 34.51 -13.77
CA MET A 247 4.70 34.30 -15.03
C MET A 247 5.00 35.61 -15.76
N SER A 248 4.04 36.55 -15.75
CA SER A 248 4.15 37.81 -16.47
C SER A 248 3.33 38.89 -15.77
N MET A 249 3.75 40.14 -15.97
CA MET A 249 3.01 41.31 -15.54
C MET A 249 2.39 41.99 -16.76
N ALA A 250 1.06 42.18 -16.74
CA ALA A 250 0.35 42.89 -17.80
C ALA A 250 -0.17 44.23 -17.26
N PRO A 251 -0.06 45.33 -18.05
CA PRO A 251 -0.69 46.59 -17.70
C PRO A 251 -2.20 46.47 -17.93
N GLN A 252 -2.99 46.59 -16.86
CA GLN A 252 -4.44 46.66 -16.96
C GLN A 252 -4.95 47.80 -16.07
N ALA A 253 -5.71 48.72 -16.66
CA ALA A 253 -6.17 49.93 -16.00
C ALA A 253 -7.34 49.71 -15.02
N ASP A 254 -8.04 48.58 -15.15
CA ASP A 254 -9.31 48.32 -14.46
C ASP A 254 -9.17 47.51 -13.16
N VAL A 255 -7.95 47.10 -12.77
CA VAL A 255 -7.72 46.21 -11.62
C VAL A 255 -6.60 46.72 -10.72
N GLU A 256 -6.77 46.59 -9.40
CA GLU A 256 -5.77 46.99 -8.41
C GLU A 256 -4.39 46.33 -8.68
N PRO A 257 -3.28 47.06 -8.44
CA PRO A 257 -1.93 46.52 -8.59
C PRO A 257 -1.74 45.28 -7.70
N ASN A 258 -0.99 44.29 -8.19
CA ASN A 258 -0.80 42.98 -7.55
C ASN A 258 -2.02 42.05 -7.52
N THR A 259 -3.05 42.31 -8.34
CA THR A 259 -4.17 41.39 -8.54
C THR A 259 -3.92 40.43 -9.70
N VAL A 260 -4.40 39.19 -9.58
CA VAL A 260 -4.36 38.20 -10.66
C VAL A 260 -5.37 38.57 -11.75
N ILE A 261 -4.86 38.82 -12.95
CA ILE A 261 -5.65 39.17 -14.14
C ILE A 261 -6.18 37.92 -14.83
N ALA A 262 -5.30 36.96 -15.07
CA ALA A 262 -5.62 35.74 -15.80
C ALA A 262 -4.82 34.57 -15.23
N VAL A 263 -5.46 33.41 -15.21
CA VAL A 263 -4.86 32.14 -14.81
C VAL A 263 -4.52 31.38 -16.07
N LEU A 264 -3.23 31.22 -16.34
CA LEU A 264 -2.72 30.45 -17.49
C LEU A 264 -2.81 28.95 -17.22
N GLN A 265 -2.70 28.60 -15.94
CA GLN A 265 -2.75 27.22 -15.48
C GLN A 265 -3.21 27.17 -14.03
N LYS A 266 -4.24 26.36 -13.76
CA LYS A 266 -4.80 26.22 -12.42
C LYS A 266 -3.83 25.52 -11.47
N GLY A 267 -3.88 25.92 -10.20
CA GLY A 267 -3.14 25.30 -9.11
C GLY A 267 -3.95 24.17 -8.46
N TYR A 268 -3.26 23.27 -7.77
CA TYR A 268 -3.90 22.15 -7.08
C TYR A 268 -3.31 21.93 -5.68
N LEU A 269 -4.20 21.77 -4.71
CA LEU A 269 -3.92 21.42 -3.32
C LEU A 269 -4.45 20.01 -3.03
N LEU A 270 -3.72 19.22 -2.24
CA LEU A 270 -4.15 17.91 -1.75
C LEU A 270 -4.12 17.92 -0.23
N SER A 271 -5.29 17.78 0.40
CA SER A 271 -5.44 17.78 1.86
C SER A 271 -4.65 18.93 2.55
N GLY A 272 -4.67 20.14 1.95
CA GLY A 272 -3.98 21.34 2.43
C GLY A 272 -2.49 21.47 2.04
N ARG A 273 -1.95 20.55 1.23
CA ARG A 273 -0.57 20.63 0.71
C ARG A 273 -0.54 21.02 -0.76
N LEU A 274 0.36 21.94 -1.12
CA LEU A 274 0.58 22.35 -2.51
C LEU A 274 1.26 21.25 -3.34
N ILE A 275 0.57 20.77 -4.37
CA ILE A 275 1.15 19.88 -5.40
C ILE A 275 1.75 20.73 -6.51
N ARG A 276 1.01 21.76 -6.93
CA ARG A 276 1.36 22.61 -8.06
C ARG A 276 0.78 24.03 -7.85
N PRO A 277 1.61 25.09 -7.96
CA PRO A 277 1.12 26.46 -7.91
C PRO A 277 0.32 26.81 -9.16
N ALA A 278 -0.62 27.74 -9.02
CA ALA A 278 -1.32 28.32 -10.16
C ALA A 278 -0.39 29.28 -10.90
N MET A 279 -0.22 29.12 -12.21
CA MET A 279 0.53 30.09 -13.01
C MET A 279 -0.39 31.22 -13.44
N VAL A 280 -0.03 32.43 -13.06
CA VAL A 280 -0.90 33.60 -13.18
C VAL A 280 -0.19 34.78 -13.85
N MET A 281 -0.98 35.63 -14.48
CA MET A 281 -0.58 36.96 -14.90
C MET A 281 -1.07 37.99 -13.88
N VAL A 282 -0.19 38.88 -13.45
CA VAL A 282 -0.46 39.86 -12.38
C VAL A 282 -0.51 41.27 -12.97
N SER A 283 -1.38 42.13 -12.43
CA SER A 283 -1.44 43.54 -12.82
C SER A 283 -0.20 44.28 -12.33
N LYS A 284 0.47 44.99 -13.26
CA LYS A 284 1.59 45.88 -12.92
C LYS A 284 1.12 47.18 -12.23
N GLY A 285 -0.19 47.47 -12.22
CA GLY A 285 -0.67 48.84 -12.04
C GLY A 285 -0.22 49.73 -13.21
N VAL A 286 -0.95 50.81 -13.46
CA VAL A 286 -0.55 51.85 -14.43
C VAL A 286 0.49 52.77 -13.81
#